data_AF-A0A127SFA2-F1
#
_entry.id   AF-A0A127SFA2-F1
#
_cell.length_a   1.000
_cell.length_b   1.000
_cell.length_c   1.000
_cell.angle_alpha   90.00
_cell.angle_beta   90.00
_cell.angle_gamma   90.00
#
_symmetry.space_group_name_H-M   'P 1'
#
loop_
_entity.id
_entity.type
_entity.pdbx_description
1 polymer ?
#
loop_
_entity_poly.entity_id
_entity_poly.type
_entity_poly.pdbx_seq_one_letter_code
_entity_poly.pdbx_strand_id
1 'polypeptide(L)'
;LKKTRAMAVDMETATLFSCGFANHIPTGALLLVSDQPMIPEGVKTDKSDNIVTQNYVKEHVEIGIASLRMIIDAKKTVKHLKFDW
;
A
#
# COMPACT_ATOMS: atom_id res chain seq x y z
N LEU A 1 12.11 10.60 -9.84
CA LEU A 1 10.65 10.79 -9.61
C LEU A 1 9.90 11.21 -10.87
N LYS A 2 10.19 12.36 -11.51
CA LYS A 2 9.41 12.85 -12.68
C LYS A 2 9.37 11.89 -13.88
N LYS A 3 10.50 11.27 -14.23
CA LYS A 3 10.58 10.30 -15.34
C LYS A 3 9.70 9.07 -15.12
N THR A 4 9.66 8.56 -13.89
CA THR A 4 8.90 7.35 -13.52
C THR A 4 7.48 7.65 -13.06
N ARG A 5 7.09 8.93 -12.94
CA ARG A 5 5.81 9.38 -12.38
C ARG A 5 5.52 8.78 -11.00
N ALA A 6 6.55 8.66 -10.16
CA ALA A 6 6.43 8.12 -8.81
C ALA A 6 5.51 8.99 -7.93
N MET A 7 4.57 8.35 -7.22
CA MET A 7 3.59 9.00 -6.34
C MET A 7 3.92 8.83 -4.85
N ALA A 8 4.62 7.75 -4.48
CA ALA A 8 5.05 7.44 -3.12
C ALA A 8 6.43 6.77 -3.17
N VAL A 9 7.12 6.74 -2.03
CA VAL A 9 8.40 6.05 -1.84
C VAL A 9 8.26 5.14 -0.62
N ASP A 10 8.67 3.88 -0.78
CA ASP A 10 8.57 2.81 0.22
C ASP A 10 9.74 1.84 0.02
N MET A 11 10.06 1.00 1.02
CA MET A 11 11.22 0.11 0.99
C MET A 11 10.87 -1.37 0.71
N GLU A 12 9.59 -1.75 0.79
CA GLU A 12 9.18 -3.15 0.75
C GLU A 12 8.37 -3.50 -0.50
N THR A 13 7.52 -2.57 -0.98
CA THR A 13 6.50 -2.85 -2.01
C THR A 13 7.08 -3.50 -3.27
N ALA A 14 8.18 -2.98 -3.83
CA ALA A 14 8.76 -3.54 -5.05
C ALA A 14 9.21 -5.00 -4.86
N THR A 15 9.87 -5.29 -3.74
CA THR A 15 10.35 -6.63 -3.39
C THR A 15 9.19 -7.61 -3.20
N LEU A 16 8.13 -7.20 -2.48
CA LEU A 16 6.93 -8.02 -2.29
C LEU A 16 6.26 -8.38 -3.61
N PHE A 17 6.15 -7.42 -4.54
CA PHE A 17 5.58 -7.68 -5.86
C PHE A 17 6.47 -8.58 -6.71
N SER A 18 7.80 -8.37 -6.71
CA SER A 18 8.74 -9.24 -7.43
C SER A 18 8.72 -10.68 -6.90
N CYS A 19 8.74 -10.86 -5.58
CA CYS A 19 8.66 -12.19 -4.96
C CYS A 19 7.29 -12.85 -5.17
N GLY A 20 6.20 -12.10 -5.02
CA GLY A 20 4.85 -12.60 -5.28
C GLY A 20 4.68 -13.05 -6.72
N PHE A 21 5.18 -12.25 -7.67
CA PHE A 21 5.20 -12.60 -9.09
C PHE A 21 5.99 -13.89 -9.34
N ALA A 22 7.23 -13.99 -8.82
CA ALA A 22 8.07 -15.17 -9.01
C ALA A 22 7.46 -16.46 -8.42
N ASN A 23 6.71 -16.34 -7.32
CA ASN A 23 6.08 -17.47 -6.64
C ASN A 23 4.62 -17.70 -7.05
N HIS A 24 4.09 -16.95 -8.02
CA HIS A 24 2.69 -17.05 -8.48
C HIS A 24 1.67 -16.81 -7.35
N ILE A 25 2.02 -15.92 -6.41
CA ILE A 25 1.15 -15.52 -5.30
C ILE A 25 0.48 -14.19 -5.67
N PRO A 26 -0.86 -14.10 -5.70
CA PRO A 26 -1.56 -12.84 -5.91
C PRO A 26 -1.21 -11.83 -4.81
N THR A 27 -0.51 -10.75 -5.19
CA THR A 27 -0.03 -9.71 -4.27
C THR A 27 -0.67 -8.37 -4.61
N GLY A 28 -1.02 -7.60 -3.58
CA GLY A 28 -1.49 -6.23 -3.69
C GLY A 28 -0.87 -5.36 -2.59
N ALA A 29 -0.96 -4.03 -2.73
CA ALA A 29 -0.51 -3.10 -1.71
C ALA A 29 -1.50 -1.94 -1.56
N LEU A 30 -1.72 -1.54 -0.31
CA LEU A 30 -2.33 -0.28 0.10
C LEU A 30 -1.30 0.39 1.01
N LEU A 31 -0.89 1.61 0.69
CA LEU A 31 0.12 2.34 1.44
C LEU A 31 -0.53 3.55 2.14
N LEU A 32 -0.12 3.79 3.39
CA LEU A 32 -0.50 4.97 4.16
C LEU A 32 0.61 6.01 4.03
N VAL A 33 0.28 7.23 3.61
CA VAL A 33 1.24 8.33 3.57
C VAL A 33 1.53 8.77 5.01
N SER A 34 2.74 8.49 5.51
CA SER A 34 3.18 8.91 6.86
C SER A 34 3.78 10.29 6.93
N ASP A 35 4.38 10.75 5.83
CA ASP A 35 5.15 11.98 5.73
C ASP A 35 5.35 12.39 4.26
N GLN A 36 5.81 13.62 4.07
CA GLN A 36 6.03 14.24 2.78
C GLN A 36 7.46 14.81 2.72
N PRO A 37 8.49 13.96 2.52
CA PRO A 37 9.89 14.36 2.64
C PRO A 37 10.35 15.38 1.59
N MET A 38 9.56 15.58 0.53
CA MET A 38 9.82 16.58 -0.51
C MET A 38 9.36 17.99 -0.12
N ILE A 39 8.73 18.16 1.04
CA ILE A 39 8.33 19.42 1.64
C ILE A 39 9.10 19.56 2.96
N PRO A 40 9.85 20.65 3.21
CA PRO A 40 10.68 20.78 4.41
C PRO A 40 9.91 20.58 5.73
N GLU A 41 8.68 21.11 5.81
CA GLU A 41 7.78 20.97 6.96
C GLU A 41 7.06 19.61 6.99
N GLY A 42 7.11 18.86 5.88
CA GLY A 42 6.44 17.57 5.71
C GLY A 42 7.28 16.38 6.16
N VAL A 43 8.53 16.59 6.58
CA VAL A 43 9.38 15.52 7.11
C VAL A 43 8.83 15.04 8.46
N LYS A 44 8.79 13.72 8.62
CA LYS A 44 8.22 13.05 9.79
C LYS A 44 8.83 13.55 11.11
N THR A 45 7.97 13.91 12.05
CA THR A 45 8.32 14.17 13.45
C THR A 45 7.59 13.17 14.36
N ASP A 46 8.08 12.95 15.57
CA ASP A 46 7.40 12.06 16.54
C ASP A 46 5.95 12.50 16.81
N LYS A 47 5.69 13.82 16.78
CA LYS A 47 4.34 14.38 16.97
C LYS A 47 3.44 14.06 15.78
N SER A 48 3.91 14.30 14.55
CA SER A 48 3.13 14.01 13.34
C SER A 48 2.89 12.51 13.17
N ASP A 49 3.86 11.67 13.53
CA ASP A 49 3.72 10.21 13.47
C ASP A 49 2.62 9.70 14.42
N ASN A 50 2.59 10.22 15.64
CA ASN A 50 1.54 9.86 16.61
C ASN A 50 0.15 10.26 16.10
N ILE A 51 0.01 11.43 15.47
CA ILE A 51 -1.26 11.89 14.88
C ILE A 51 -1.70 10.97 13.74
N VAL A 52 -0.79 10.63 12.83
CA VAL A 52 -1.10 9.72 11.71
C VAL A 52 -1.48 8.33 12.23
N THR A 53 -0.74 7.84 13.22
CA THR A 53 -0.97 6.54 13.83
C THR A 53 -2.34 6.46 14.50
N GLN A 54 -2.67 7.43 15.34
CA GLN A 54 -3.95 7.45 16.06
C GLN A 54 -5.15 7.56 15.12
N ASN A 55 -5.02 8.35 14.05
CA ASN A 55 -6.16 8.65 13.19
C ASN A 55 -6.38 7.61 12.08
N TYR A 56 -5.31 7.03 11.51
CA TYR A 56 -5.44 6.30 10.23
C TYR A 56 -4.97 4.86 10.28
N VAL A 57 -4.13 4.45 11.23
CA VAL A 57 -3.60 3.06 11.23
C VAL A 57 -4.71 2.04 11.46
N LYS A 58 -5.66 2.34 12.35
CA LYS A 58 -6.79 1.43 12.60
C LYS A 58 -7.63 1.24 11.32
N GLU A 59 -8.03 2.34 10.69
CA GLU A 59 -8.82 2.30 9.44
C GLU A 59 -8.03 1.60 8.32
N HIS A 60 -6.73 1.86 8.20
CA HIS A 60 -5.87 1.24 7.21
C HIS A 60 -5.84 -0.30 7.33
N VAL A 61 -5.73 -0.82 8.56
CA VAL A 61 -5.78 -2.26 8.83
C VAL A 61 -7.18 -2.82 8.53
N GLU A 62 -8.24 -2.12 8.93
CA GLU A 62 -9.63 -2.52 8.66
C GLU A 62 -9.92 -2.60 7.15
N ILE A 63 -9.41 -1.66 6.34
CA ILE A 63 -9.51 -1.70 4.87
C ILE A 63 -8.80 -2.93 4.31
N GLY A 64 -7.61 -3.26 4.83
CA GLY A 64 -6.86 -4.46 4.44
C GLY A 64 -7.67 -5.74 4.71
N ILE A 65 -8.22 -5.87 5.92
CA ILE A 65 -9.07 -7.02 6.31
C ILE A 65 -10.33 -7.09 5.44
N ALA A 66 -11.00 -5.96 5.20
CA ALA A 66 -12.19 -5.90 4.36
C ALA A 66 -11.87 -6.33 2.90
N SER A 67 -10.73 -5.88 2.37
CA SER A 67 -10.25 -6.24 1.03
C SER A 67 -10.02 -7.75 0.90
N LEU A 68 -9.38 -8.38 1.89
CA LEU A 68 -9.18 -9.82 1.91
C LEU A 68 -10.51 -10.59 1.99
N ARG A 69 -11.45 -10.14 2.84
CA ARG A 69 -12.81 -10.72 2.91
C ARG A 69 -13.53 -10.63 1.56
N MET A 70 -13.44 -9.50 0.86
CA MET A 70 -14.02 -9.34 -0.47
C MET A 70 -13.42 -10.31 -1.51
N ILE A 71 -12.11 -10.56 -1.44
CA ILE A 71 -11.42 -11.51 -2.30
C ILE A 71 -11.90 -12.95 -2.02
N ILE A 72 -12.03 -13.33 -0.74
CA ILE A 72 -12.55 -14.65 -0.32
C ILE A 72 -13.97 -14.86 -0.84
N ASP A 73 -14.83 -13.83 -0.74
CA ASP A 73 -16.22 -13.87 -1.20
C ASP A 73 -16.36 -13.86 -2.74
N ALA A 74 -15.25 -13.90 -3.50
CA ALA A 74 -15.21 -13.86 -4.96
C ALA A 74 -15.96 -12.67 -5.59
N LYS A 75 -16.04 -11.54 -4.87
CA LYS A 75 -16.73 -10.33 -5.35
C LYS A 75 -15.93 -9.72 -6.50
N LYS A 76 -16.46 -9.85 -7.72
CA LYS A 76 -15.89 -9.37 -8.99
C LYS A 76 -15.90 -7.84 -9.08
N THR A 77 -15.04 -7.14 -8.34
CA THR A 77 -14.85 -5.69 -8.53
C THR A 77 -13.39 -5.26 -8.62
N VAL A 78 -12.44 -6.20 -8.48
CA VAL A 78 -11.01 -5.89 -8.55
C VAL A 78 -10.46 -6.31 -9.90
N LYS A 79 -9.82 -5.38 -10.60
CA LYS A 79 -9.06 -5.66 -11.83
C LYS A 79 -7.81 -6.43 -11.44
N HIS A 80 -7.94 -7.75 -11.34
CA HIS A 80 -6.80 -8.63 -11.14
C HIS A 80 -5.90 -8.58 -12.37
N LEU A 81 -4.58 -8.49 -12.18
CA LEU A 81 -3.63 -9.06 -13.14
C LEU A 81 -3.86 -10.56 -13.12
N LYS A 82 -4.80 -11.03 -13.95
CA LYS A 82 -4.92 -12.44 -14.25
C LYS A 82 -3.81 -12.76 -15.23
N PHE A 83 -2.90 -13.62 -14.83
CA PHE A 83 -2.02 -14.28 -15.78
C PHE A 83 -2.89 -15.34 -16.45
N ASP A 84 -3.37 -15.05 -17.65
CA ASP A 84 -3.98 -16.07 -18.49
C ASP A 84 -2.83 -16.98 -18.95
N TRP A 85 -2.93 -18.26 -18.60
CA TRP A 85 -2.13 -19.35 -19.13
C TRP A 85 -3.03 -20.29 -19.92
#